data_AF-A0A955SWI5-F1
#
_entry.id   AF-A0A955SWI5-F1
#
_cell.length_a   1.000
_cell.length_b   1.000
_cell.length_c   1.000
_cell.angle_alpha   90.00
_cell.angle_beta   90.00
_cell.angle_gamma   90.00
#
_symmetry.space_group_name_H-M   'P 1'
#
loop_
_entity.id
_entity.type
_entity.pdbx_description
1 polymer ?
#
loop_
_entity_poly.entity_id
_entity_poly.type
_entity_poly.pdbx_seq_one_letter_code
_entity_poly.pdbx_strand_id
1 'polypeptide(L)'
;MNLQADQYVDQMFREALNRRASDVHFEPHGNGCHVLLRIDGRLREHDVVPLEQLQRITARLKVLAGLPAYERDVPMDGHLAVEMETPPVQARVSIMPTIHGEKSVVRFFHNEECSLDLEGLRLGPEVTEDLLSAVRQRQGVLLFTGPSGSGKTTTIYALLERIYQETHGETNIVTLEDPVERDLGFAAQSPLSIFKGQSYSQALSHFLRY
;
A
#
# COMPACT_ATOMS: atom_id res chain seq x y z
N MET A 1 -14.59 1.68 -28.40
CA MET A 1 -15.16 2.93 -27.84
C MET A 1 -14.01 3.60 -27.09
N ASN A 2 -13.53 4.76 -27.53
CA ASN A 2 -12.47 5.50 -26.81
C ASN A 2 -13.06 6.10 -25.54
N LEU A 3 -13.00 5.37 -24.44
CA LEU A 3 -13.28 5.92 -23.12
C LEU A 3 -12.30 7.07 -22.85
N GLN A 4 -12.77 8.14 -22.21
CA GLN A 4 -11.85 9.15 -21.69
C GLN A 4 -10.96 8.49 -20.62
N ALA A 5 -9.70 8.92 -20.51
CA ALA A 5 -8.71 8.21 -19.68
C ALA A 5 -9.13 8.10 -18.21
N ASP A 6 -9.83 9.11 -17.69
CA ASP A 6 -10.40 9.10 -16.34
C ASP A 6 -11.39 7.94 -16.17
N GLN A 7 -12.30 7.76 -17.13
CA GLN A 7 -13.28 6.66 -17.12
C GLN A 7 -12.60 5.29 -17.22
N TYR A 8 -11.50 5.20 -17.98
CA TYR A 8 -10.76 3.95 -18.11
C TYR A 8 -10.04 3.56 -16.82
N VAL A 9 -9.31 4.48 -16.18
CA VAL A 9 -8.62 4.22 -14.90
C VAL A 9 -9.64 3.81 -13.84
N ASP A 10 -10.74 4.54 -13.74
CA ASP A 10 -11.80 4.25 -12.78
C ASP A 10 -12.46 2.88 -13.04
N GLN A 11 -12.74 2.54 -14.30
CA GLN A 11 -13.26 1.23 -14.66
C GLN A 11 -12.26 0.11 -14.36
N MET A 12 -10.97 0.32 -14.69
CA MET A 12 -9.92 -0.66 -14.45
C MET A 12 -9.71 -0.93 -12.96
N PHE A 13 -9.74 0.11 -12.12
CA PHE A 13 -9.65 -0.06 -10.67
C PHE A 13 -10.85 -0.83 -10.14
N ARG A 14 -12.07 -0.50 -10.56
CA ARG A 14 -13.27 -1.25 -10.19
C ARG A 14 -13.16 -2.72 -10.57
N GLU A 15 -12.69 -3.01 -11.78
CA GLU A 15 -12.53 -4.38 -12.26
C GLU A 15 -11.42 -5.15 -11.52
N ALA A 16 -10.30 -4.49 -11.23
CA ALA A 16 -9.22 -5.07 -10.45
C ALA A 16 -9.67 -5.43 -9.03
N LEU A 17 -10.37 -4.51 -8.35
CA LEU A 17 -10.92 -4.75 -7.00
C LEU A 17 -11.98 -5.87 -6.99
N ASN A 18 -12.92 -5.86 -7.93
CA ASN A 18 -13.92 -6.94 -8.07
C ASN A 18 -13.29 -8.32 -8.27
N ARG A 19 -12.14 -8.37 -8.94
CA ARG A 19 -11.37 -9.60 -9.18
C ARG A 19 -10.35 -9.90 -8.08
N ARG A 20 -10.30 -9.10 -7.00
CA ARG A 20 -9.32 -9.17 -5.91
C ARG A 20 -7.87 -9.20 -6.42
N ALA A 21 -7.57 -8.40 -7.44
CA ALA A 21 -6.24 -8.31 -8.02
C ALA A 21 -5.32 -7.47 -7.13
N SER A 22 -4.14 -7.98 -6.76
CA SER A 22 -3.18 -7.26 -5.90
C SER A 22 -2.50 -6.09 -6.61
N ASP A 23 -2.33 -6.16 -7.92
CA ASP A 23 -1.66 -5.14 -8.72
C ASP A 23 -2.34 -4.97 -10.09
N VAL A 24 -2.40 -3.73 -10.59
CA VAL A 24 -2.61 -3.40 -12.01
C VAL A 24 -1.28 -2.93 -12.60
N HIS A 25 -0.89 -3.51 -13.72
CA HIS A 25 0.30 -3.15 -14.47
C HIS A 25 -0.11 -2.52 -15.80
N PHE A 26 0.49 -1.39 -16.15
CA PHE A 26 0.43 -0.77 -17.47
C PHE A 26 1.82 -0.82 -18.09
N GLU A 27 2.05 -1.76 -19.00
CA GLU A 27 3.35 -2.07 -19.56
C GLU A 27 3.43 -1.66 -21.03
N PRO A 28 4.12 -0.56 -21.37
CA PRO A 28 4.32 -0.16 -22.77
C PRO A 28 5.28 -1.09 -23.50
N HIS A 29 4.84 -1.58 -24.64
CA HIS A 29 5.61 -2.34 -25.62
C HIS A 29 5.48 -1.71 -27.01
N GLY A 30 6.30 -2.14 -27.97
CA GLY A 30 6.30 -1.58 -29.32
C GLY A 30 4.97 -1.76 -30.08
N ASN A 31 4.13 -2.72 -29.67
CA ASN A 31 2.82 -3.03 -30.24
C ASN A 31 1.64 -2.41 -29.46
N GLY A 32 1.88 -1.70 -28.36
CA GLY A 32 0.82 -1.15 -27.50
C GLY A 32 1.17 -1.23 -26.02
N CYS A 33 0.24 -0.77 -25.18
CA CYS A 33 0.34 -0.92 -23.73
C CYS A 33 -0.45 -2.15 -23.30
N HIS A 34 0.25 -3.14 -22.74
CA HIS A 34 -0.34 -4.32 -22.14
C HIS A 34 -0.79 -3.99 -20.72
N VAL A 35 -2.08 -4.19 -20.44
CA VAL A 35 -2.66 -4.00 -19.12
C VAL A 35 -2.80 -5.36 -18.46
N LEU A 36 -2.08 -5.59 -17.38
CA LEU A 36 -2.08 -6.88 -16.66
C LEU A 36 -2.62 -6.71 -15.25
N LEU A 37 -3.33 -7.74 -14.77
CA LEU A 37 -3.78 -7.85 -13.40
C LEU A 37 -3.00 -8.97 -12.71
N ARG A 38 -2.50 -8.72 -11.50
CA ARG A 38 -1.98 -9.79 -10.64
C ARG A 38 -3.12 -10.37 -9.82
N ILE A 39 -3.49 -11.61 -10.10
CA ILE A 39 -4.54 -12.34 -9.38
C ILE A 39 -3.93 -13.64 -8.86
N ASP A 40 -4.07 -13.92 -7.57
CA ASP A 40 -3.48 -15.08 -6.90
C ASP A 40 -1.96 -15.19 -7.15
N GLY A 41 -1.27 -14.06 -7.08
CA GLY A 41 0.19 -13.96 -7.30
C GLY A 41 0.64 -14.02 -8.78
N ARG A 42 -0.27 -14.33 -9.72
CA ARG A 42 0.06 -14.51 -11.14
C ARG A 42 -0.41 -13.32 -11.98
N LEU A 43 0.47 -12.81 -12.85
CA LEU A 43 0.09 -11.80 -13.84
C LEU A 43 -0.73 -12.44 -14.95
N ARG A 44 -1.84 -11.78 -15.30
CA ARG A 44 -2.71 -12.14 -16.42
C ARG A 44 -2.98 -10.90 -17.24
N GLU A 45 -2.77 -11.00 -18.55
CA GLU A 45 -3.18 -9.95 -19.47
C GLU A 45 -4.69 -9.78 -19.44
N HIS A 46 -5.12 -8.53 -19.32
CA HIS A 46 -6.51 -8.14 -19.22
C HIS A 46 -6.96 -7.37 -20.46
N ASP A 47 -6.13 -6.44 -20.93
CA ASP A 47 -6.44 -5.57 -22.07
C ASP A 47 -5.14 -5.12 -22.77
N VAL A 48 -5.26 -4.64 -24.01
CA VAL A 48 -4.18 -3.99 -24.75
C VAL A 48 -4.69 -2.67 -25.32
N VAL A 49 -4.11 -1.56 -24.87
CA VAL A 49 -4.52 -0.21 -25.27
C VAL A 49 -3.46 0.48 -26.12
N PRO A 50 -3.82 1.42 -27.00
CA PRO A 50 -2.85 2.21 -27.74
C PRO A 50 -1.90 3.01 -26.83
N LEU A 51 -0.66 3.23 -27.25
CA LEU A 51 0.32 4.02 -26.48
C LEU A 51 -0.13 5.46 -26.22
N GLU A 52 -0.94 6.04 -27.12
CA GLU A 52 -1.54 7.36 -26.88
C GLU A 52 -2.47 7.35 -25.66
N GLN A 53 -3.23 6.26 -25.47
CA GLN A 53 -4.11 6.10 -24.32
C GLN A 53 -3.30 5.91 -23.03
N LEU A 54 -2.17 5.19 -23.08
CA LEU A 54 -1.25 5.05 -21.94
C LEU A 54 -0.76 6.40 -21.41
N GLN A 55 -0.43 7.36 -22.29
CA GLN A 55 0.03 8.68 -21.85
C GLN A 55 -1.04 9.38 -20.99
N ARG A 56 -2.31 9.25 -21.38
CA ARG A 56 -3.43 9.84 -20.64
C ARG A 56 -3.71 9.09 -19.33
N ILE A 57 -3.61 7.75 -19.35
CA ILE A 57 -3.70 6.91 -18.13
C ILE A 57 -2.63 7.32 -17.13
N THR A 58 -1.37 7.42 -17.56
CA THR A 58 -0.25 7.76 -16.68
C THR A 58 -0.39 9.17 -16.12
N ALA A 59 -0.83 10.14 -16.93
CA ALA A 59 -1.12 11.49 -16.46
C ALA A 59 -2.21 11.51 -15.38
N ARG A 60 -3.28 10.72 -15.55
CA ARG A 60 -4.33 10.57 -14.54
C ARG A 60 -3.80 9.95 -13.25
N LEU A 61 -3.00 8.89 -13.34
CA LEU A 61 -2.35 8.27 -12.17
C LEU A 61 -1.46 9.26 -11.42
N LYS A 62 -0.69 10.09 -12.13
CA LYS A 62 0.12 11.15 -11.52
C LYS A 62 -0.72 12.16 -10.76
N VAL A 63 -1.83 12.62 -11.35
CA VAL A 63 -2.76 13.54 -10.69
C VAL A 63 -3.35 12.91 -9.44
N LEU A 64 -3.84 11.67 -9.51
CA LEU A 64 -4.41 10.95 -8.36
C LEU A 64 -3.41 10.77 -7.22
N ALA A 65 -2.13 10.58 -7.54
CA ALA A 65 -1.08 10.38 -6.56
C ALA A 65 -0.34 11.67 -6.14
N GLY A 66 -0.77 12.84 -6.64
CA GLY A 66 -0.12 14.13 -6.36
C GLY A 66 1.31 14.24 -6.90
N LEU A 67 1.62 13.51 -7.97
CA LEU A 67 2.92 13.51 -8.66
C LEU A 67 2.95 14.57 -9.79
N PRO A 68 4.12 15.12 -10.13
CA PRO A 68 4.26 16.12 -11.19
C PRO A 68 3.92 15.52 -12.57
N ALA A 69 2.80 15.94 -13.16
CA ALA A 69 2.34 15.43 -14.46
C ALA A 69 3.27 15.76 -15.64
N TYR A 70 4.07 16.81 -15.52
CA TYR A 70 5.04 17.25 -16.54
C TYR A 70 6.34 16.43 -16.51
N GLU A 71 6.68 15.84 -15.38
CA GLU A 71 7.90 15.07 -15.20
C GLU A 71 7.73 13.69 -15.81
N ARG A 72 8.69 13.23 -16.60
CA ARG A 72 8.61 11.97 -17.37
C ARG A 72 9.94 11.22 -17.46
N ASP A 73 11.03 11.83 -16.99
CA ASP A 73 12.38 11.32 -17.19
C ASP A 73 12.97 10.70 -15.92
N VAL A 74 12.23 10.74 -14.81
CA VAL A 74 12.64 10.15 -13.53
C VAL A 74 11.61 9.15 -13.01
N PRO A 75 12.05 8.08 -12.31
CA PRO A 75 11.15 7.20 -11.56
C PRO A 75 10.41 7.98 -10.48
N MET A 76 9.13 7.66 -10.29
CA MET A 76 8.28 8.30 -9.29
C MET A 76 7.45 7.26 -8.54
N ASP A 77 7.34 7.46 -7.23
CA ASP A 77 6.45 6.70 -6.36
C ASP A 77 5.46 7.65 -5.70
N GLY A 78 4.20 7.22 -5.59
CA GLY A 78 3.15 7.97 -4.93
C GLY A 78 2.10 7.06 -4.32
N HIS A 79 1.21 7.66 -3.54
CA HIS A 79 0.11 6.97 -2.88
C HIS A 79 -1.21 7.60 -3.34
N LEU A 80 -2.24 6.79 -3.49
CA LEU A 80 -3.58 7.23 -3.87
C LEU A 80 -4.63 6.42 -3.10
N ALA A 81 -5.82 7.01 -2.89
CA ALA A 81 -6.97 6.32 -2.33
C ALA A 81 -8.00 6.06 -3.43
N VAL A 82 -8.48 4.83 -3.54
CA VAL A 82 -9.52 4.44 -4.49
C VAL A 82 -10.88 4.50 -3.79
N GLU A 83 -11.64 5.55 -4.05
CA GLU A 83 -12.92 5.87 -3.38
C GLU A 83 -14.13 5.04 -3.89
N MET A 84 -13.88 3.84 -4.42
CA MET A 84 -14.94 2.97 -4.99
C MET A 84 -15.53 1.99 -3.99
N GLU A 85 -14.89 1.84 -2.83
CA GLU A 85 -15.34 1.04 -1.69
C GLU A 85 -15.38 1.93 -0.44
N THR A 86 -16.12 1.47 0.57
CA THR A 86 -16.18 2.12 1.89
C THR A 86 -15.72 1.12 2.95
N PRO A 87 -14.57 1.32 3.61
CA PRO A 87 -13.63 2.44 3.45
C PRO A 87 -12.86 2.43 2.11
N PRO A 88 -12.31 3.58 1.65
CA PRO A 88 -11.51 3.64 0.43
C PRO A 88 -10.30 2.70 0.48
N VAL A 89 -9.99 2.07 -0.66
CA VAL A 89 -8.84 1.17 -0.77
C VAL A 89 -7.59 2.00 -0.96
N GLN A 90 -6.63 1.89 -0.03
CA GLN A 90 -5.33 2.54 -0.18
C GLN A 90 -4.54 1.83 -1.27
N ALA A 91 -3.80 2.60 -2.08
CA ALA A 91 -2.97 2.05 -3.12
C ALA A 91 -1.66 2.83 -3.26
N ARG A 92 -0.63 2.11 -3.71
CA ARG A 92 0.65 2.69 -4.11
C ARG A 92 0.76 2.66 -5.62
N VAL A 93 1.25 3.75 -6.21
CA VAL A 93 1.62 3.80 -7.63
C VAL A 93 3.12 3.97 -7.77
N SER A 94 3.71 3.21 -8.68
CA SER A 94 5.10 3.37 -9.10
C SER A 94 5.13 3.60 -10.62
N ILE A 95 5.84 4.63 -11.06
CA ILE A 95 5.95 5.05 -12.46
C ILE A 95 7.43 5.05 -12.85
N MET A 96 7.76 4.39 -13.96
CA MET A 96 9.12 4.20 -14.44
C MET A 96 9.20 4.55 -15.94
N PRO A 97 10.09 5.48 -16.36
CA PRO A 97 10.32 5.74 -17.78
C PRO A 97 10.87 4.49 -18.48
N THR A 98 10.38 4.19 -19.68
CA THR A 98 10.87 3.10 -20.54
C THR A 98 10.97 3.55 -22.00
N ILE A 99 11.55 2.71 -22.86
CA ILE A 99 11.74 3.01 -24.29
C ILE A 99 10.43 3.24 -25.08
N HIS A 100 9.29 2.77 -24.55
CA HIS A 100 7.98 2.87 -25.23
C HIS A 100 6.98 3.77 -24.47
N GLY A 101 7.44 4.48 -23.44
CA GLY A 101 6.61 5.31 -22.57
C GLY A 101 6.80 4.94 -21.10
N GLU A 102 5.98 5.52 -20.24
CA GLU A 102 6.06 5.27 -18.80
C GLU A 102 5.34 3.97 -18.43
N LYS A 103 6.06 3.01 -17.84
CA LYS A 103 5.46 1.86 -17.17
C LYS A 103 4.89 2.33 -15.86
N SER A 104 3.64 1.98 -15.56
CA SER A 104 3.05 2.24 -14.25
C SER A 104 2.51 0.96 -13.62
N VAL A 105 2.66 0.85 -12.30
CA VAL A 105 2.11 -0.25 -11.50
C VAL A 105 1.34 0.36 -10.35
N VAL A 106 0.08 -0.05 -10.18
CA VAL A 106 -0.77 0.32 -9.04
C VAL A 106 -0.95 -0.92 -8.18
N ARG A 107 -0.54 -0.87 -6.92
CA ARG A 107 -0.73 -1.93 -5.93
C ARG A 107 -1.82 -1.53 -4.96
N PHE A 108 -2.84 -2.37 -4.82
CA PHE A 108 -3.91 -2.16 -3.85
C PHE A 108 -3.59 -2.85 -2.53
N PHE A 109 -3.70 -2.10 -1.44
CA PHE A 109 -3.69 -2.63 -0.08
C PHE A 109 -5.14 -3.01 0.26
N HIS A 110 -5.48 -4.27 -0.03
CA HIS A 110 -6.78 -4.79 0.34
C HIS A 110 -6.85 -4.80 1.87
N ASN A 111 -7.92 -4.24 2.42
CA ASN A 111 -8.28 -4.48 3.81
C ASN A 111 -8.72 -5.94 3.90
N GLU A 112 -7.76 -6.86 4.01
CA GLU A 112 -8.10 -8.22 4.36
C GLU A 112 -8.79 -8.17 5.73
N GLU A 113 -10.00 -8.71 5.80
CA GLU A 113 -10.71 -9.08 7.04
C GLU A 113 -9.95 -10.18 7.81
N CYS A 114 -8.61 -10.19 7.75
CA CYS A 114 -7.84 -10.88 8.76
C CYS A 114 -8.13 -10.15 10.06
N SER A 115 -8.80 -10.83 11.00
CA SER A 115 -8.73 -10.41 12.39
C SER A 115 -7.26 -10.19 12.70
N LEU A 116 -6.90 -9.02 13.23
CA LEU A 116 -5.55 -8.73 13.74
C LEU A 116 -5.33 -9.48 15.06
N ASP A 117 -5.86 -10.69 15.13
CA ASP A 117 -5.77 -11.59 16.26
C ASP A 117 -4.49 -12.41 16.10
N LEU A 118 -3.68 -12.44 17.15
CA LEU A 118 -2.41 -13.17 17.17
C LEU A 118 -2.63 -14.67 16.89
N GLU A 119 -3.74 -15.20 17.38
CA GLU A 119 -4.23 -16.56 17.14
C GLU A 119 -4.53 -16.79 15.65
N GLY A 120 -5.02 -15.76 14.96
CA GLY A 120 -5.28 -15.76 13.51
C GLY A 120 -4.02 -15.85 12.65
N LEU A 121 -2.86 -15.42 13.17
CA LEU A 121 -1.56 -15.54 12.48
C LEU A 121 -1.05 -16.97 12.41
N ARG A 122 -1.62 -17.90 13.20
CA ARG A 122 -1.24 -19.33 13.26
C ARG A 122 0.25 -19.54 13.51
N LEU A 123 0.85 -18.68 14.34
CA LEU A 123 2.21 -18.85 14.81
C LEU A 123 2.31 -20.08 15.72
N GLY A 124 3.51 -20.69 15.79
CA GLY A 124 3.76 -21.77 16.72
C GLY A 124 3.61 -21.30 18.17
N PRO A 125 3.14 -22.16 19.09
CA PRO A 125 2.80 -21.76 20.46
C PRO A 125 3.96 -21.10 21.20
N GLU A 126 5.18 -21.62 21.04
CA GLU A 126 6.40 -21.05 21.64
C GLU A 126 6.68 -19.64 21.11
N VAL A 127 6.57 -19.42 19.80
CA VAL A 127 6.77 -18.10 19.17
C VAL A 127 5.71 -17.10 19.63
N THR A 128 4.46 -17.54 19.75
CA THR A 128 3.36 -16.72 20.25
C THR A 128 3.62 -16.29 21.70
N GLU A 129 4.06 -17.21 22.55
CA GLU A 129 4.37 -16.91 23.96
C GLU A 129 5.56 -15.95 24.09
N ASP A 130 6.62 -16.15 23.31
CA ASP A 130 7.79 -15.26 23.29
C ASP A 130 7.41 -13.84 22.84
N LEU A 131 6.60 -13.71 21.78
CA LEU A 131 6.10 -12.41 21.32
C LEU A 131 5.22 -11.73 22.38
N LEU A 132 4.30 -12.47 23.01
CA LEU A 132 3.45 -11.96 24.09
C LEU A 132 4.28 -11.50 25.30
N SER A 133 5.30 -12.27 25.68
CA SER A 133 6.22 -11.92 26.75
C SER A 133 6.98 -10.63 26.42
N ALA A 134 7.40 -10.47 25.16
CA ALA A 134 8.14 -9.30 24.71
C ALA A 134 7.27 -8.03 24.66
N VAL A 135 6.03 -8.11 24.17
CA VAL A 135 5.13 -6.92 24.12
C VAL A 135 4.65 -6.46 25.48
N ARG A 136 4.68 -7.33 26.50
CA ARG A 136 4.39 -6.97 27.90
C ARG A 136 5.54 -6.23 28.59
N GLN A 137 6.72 -6.18 27.99
CA GLN A 137 7.82 -5.38 28.52
C GLN A 137 7.47 -3.89 28.40
N ARG A 138 7.72 -3.11 29.46
CA ARG A 138 7.39 -1.68 29.50
C ARG A 138 8.22 -0.82 28.55
N GLN A 139 9.38 -1.32 28.12
CA GLN A 139 10.28 -0.64 27.19
C GLN A 139 11.13 -1.67 26.46
N GLY A 140 11.49 -1.37 25.21
CA GLY A 140 12.32 -2.24 24.40
C GLY A 140 12.17 -1.92 22.91
N VAL A 141 12.89 -2.69 22.09
CA VAL A 141 12.78 -2.63 20.63
C VAL A 141 12.57 -4.04 20.11
N LEU A 142 11.50 -4.23 19.33
CA LEU A 142 11.24 -5.45 18.58
C LEU A 142 11.50 -5.19 17.10
N LEU A 143 12.39 -6.00 16.50
CA LEU A 143 12.75 -5.87 15.10
C LEU A 143 12.17 -7.03 14.29
N PHE A 144 11.27 -6.70 13.37
CA PHE A 144 10.70 -7.65 12.42
C PHE A 144 11.51 -7.62 11.11
N THR A 145 12.07 -8.76 10.73
CA THR A 145 12.86 -8.89 9.50
C THR A 145 12.26 -9.95 8.58
N GLY A 146 12.47 -9.80 7.27
CA GLY A 146 11.93 -10.71 6.26
C GLY A 146 11.66 -10.01 4.93
N PRO A 147 11.53 -10.76 3.82
CA PRO A 147 11.28 -10.20 2.50
C PRO A 147 9.91 -9.51 2.41
N SER A 148 9.68 -8.71 1.38
CA SER A 148 8.36 -8.13 1.11
C SER A 148 7.29 -9.22 1.00
N GLY A 149 6.11 -8.98 1.60
CA GLY A 149 5.01 -9.96 1.61
C GLY A 149 5.15 -11.09 2.64
N SER A 150 6.14 -11.06 3.54
CA SER A 150 6.31 -12.09 4.59
C SER A 150 5.40 -11.93 5.82
N GLY A 151 4.40 -11.04 5.78
CA GLY A 151 3.46 -10.82 6.90
C GLY A 151 3.98 -9.96 8.07
N LYS A 152 5.04 -9.17 7.87
CA LYS A 152 5.60 -8.30 8.94
C LYS A 152 4.59 -7.27 9.45
N THR A 153 4.02 -6.45 8.56
CA THR A 153 3.04 -5.42 8.93
C THR A 153 1.84 -6.05 9.62
N THR A 154 1.32 -7.16 9.09
CA THR A 154 0.22 -7.93 9.68
C THR A 154 0.54 -8.39 11.11
N THR A 155 1.76 -8.90 11.34
CA THR A 155 2.19 -9.35 12.67
C THR A 155 2.32 -8.17 13.64
N ILE A 156 2.89 -7.05 13.18
CA ILE A 156 3.03 -5.83 13.99
C ILE A 156 1.65 -5.30 14.39
N TYR A 157 0.71 -5.18 13.45
CA TYR A 157 -0.64 -4.70 13.73
C TYR A 157 -1.38 -5.60 14.71
N ALA A 158 -1.22 -6.93 14.61
CA ALA A 158 -1.83 -7.86 15.56
C ALA A 158 -1.27 -7.70 16.99
N LEU A 159 0.04 -7.47 17.10
CA LEU A 159 0.68 -7.19 18.39
C LEU A 159 0.23 -5.84 18.96
N LEU A 160 0.04 -4.82 18.14
CA LEU A 160 -0.49 -3.53 18.57
C LEU A 160 -1.93 -3.64 19.08
N GLU A 161 -2.79 -4.40 18.39
CA GLU A 161 -4.15 -4.68 18.86
C GLU A 161 -4.13 -5.42 20.21
N ARG A 162 -3.23 -6.39 20.36
CA ARG A 162 -3.05 -7.10 21.63
C ARG A 162 -2.62 -6.18 22.77
N ILE A 163 -1.68 -5.26 22.53
CA ILE A 163 -1.27 -4.25 23.52
C ILE A 163 -2.47 -3.37 23.90
N TYR A 164 -3.22 -2.90 22.92
CA TYR A 164 -4.40 -2.08 23.15
C TYR A 164 -5.43 -2.81 24.04
N GLN A 165 -5.70 -4.08 23.76
CA GLN A 165 -6.62 -4.91 24.54
C GLN A 165 -6.10 -5.19 25.96
N GLU A 166 -4.85 -5.64 26.12
CA GLU A 166 -4.29 -5.97 27.45
C GLU A 166 -4.18 -4.74 28.35
N THR A 167 -3.96 -3.56 27.76
CA THR A 167 -3.89 -2.28 28.49
C THR A 167 -5.23 -1.58 28.60
N HIS A 168 -6.32 -2.20 28.14
CA HIS A 168 -7.68 -1.63 28.21
C HIS A 168 -7.78 -0.22 27.56
N GLY A 169 -6.95 0.02 26.53
CA GLY A 169 -6.83 1.30 25.85
C GLY A 169 -6.09 2.40 26.62
N GLU A 170 -5.42 2.09 27.73
CA GLU A 170 -4.68 3.07 28.53
C GLU A 170 -3.31 3.45 27.93
N THR A 171 -2.81 2.66 26.98
CA THR A 171 -1.54 2.94 26.29
C THR A 171 -1.77 3.79 25.05
N ASN A 172 -1.05 4.92 24.95
CA ASN A 172 -1.00 5.70 23.71
C ASN A 172 -0.21 4.95 22.64
N ILE A 173 -0.89 4.55 21.57
CA ILE A 173 -0.27 3.86 20.43
C ILE A 173 -0.19 4.83 19.25
N VAL A 174 1.02 5.05 18.77
CA VAL A 174 1.31 5.89 17.61
C VAL A 174 2.07 5.06 16.57
N THR A 175 1.85 5.31 15.27
CA THR A 175 2.63 4.69 14.18
C THR A 175 3.14 5.68 13.14
N LEU A 176 4.27 5.37 12.51
CA LEU A 176 4.84 6.10 11.37
C LEU A 176 5.08 5.13 10.20
N GLU A 177 4.36 5.29 9.10
CA GLU A 177 4.17 4.23 8.08
C GLU A 177 4.32 4.73 6.63
N ASP A 178 4.55 3.85 5.65
CA ASP A 178 4.73 4.25 4.23
C ASP A 178 4.16 3.23 3.23
N PRO A 179 2.86 3.29 2.88
CA PRO A 179 1.81 4.10 3.50
C PRO A 179 1.21 3.39 4.72
N VAL A 180 0.15 3.97 5.30
CA VAL A 180 -0.71 3.26 6.25
C VAL A 180 -1.48 2.18 5.47
N GLU A 181 -1.28 0.91 5.83
CA GLU A 181 -1.88 -0.24 5.11
C GLU A 181 -3.33 -0.52 5.56
N ARG A 182 -3.66 -0.25 6.83
CA ARG A 182 -5.01 -0.43 7.40
C ARG A 182 -5.25 0.59 8.52
N ASP A 183 -6.49 1.08 8.60
CA ASP A 183 -6.95 1.89 9.73
C ASP A 183 -7.20 0.98 10.94
N LEU A 184 -6.43 1.18 12.01
CA LEU A 184 -6.52 0.43 13.25
C LEU A 184 -7.62 0.98 14.17
N GLY A 185 -8.07 2.23 13.99
CA GLY A 185 -9.10 2.87 14.82
C GLY A 185 -8.70 3.16 16.28
N PHE A 186 -7.72 2.44 16.84
CA PHE A 186 -7.21 2.60 18.20
C PHE A 186 -5.81 3.23 18.29
N ALA A 187 -5.17 3.48 17.14
CA ALA A 187 -3.82 4.05 17.06
C ALA A 187 -3.82 5.37 16.29
N ALA A 188 -2.97 6.31 16.69
CA ALA A 188 -2.70 7.52 15.90
C ALA A 188 -1.68 7.21 14.80
N GLN A 189 -2.18 6.94 13.58
CA GLN A 189 -1.35 6.51 12.45
C GLN A 189 -0.95 7.69 11.56
N SER A 190 0.35 7.84 11.31
CA SER A 190 0.91 8.91 10.47
C SER A 190 1.63 8.33 9.24
N PRO A 191 1.20 8.63 8.00
CA PRO A 191 1.96 8.23 6.83
C PRO A 191 3.19 9.15 6.65
N LEU A 192 4.33 8.62 6.23
CA LEU A 192 5.57 9.36 5.98
C LEU A 192 5.37 10.51 4.98
N SER A 193 4.39 10.37 4.10
CA SER A 193 4.03 11.39 3.11
C SER A 193 3.65 12.75 3.71
N ILE A 194 3.28 12.83 5.00
CA ILE A 194 3.03 14.12 5.68
C ILE A 194 4.32 14.90 5.98
N PHE A 195 5.47 14.22 6.01
CA PHE A 195 6.77 14.81 6.35
C PHE A 195 7.58 15.21 5.10
N LYS A 196 6.91 15.54 3.97
CA LYS A 196 7.57 15.85 2.68
C LYS A 196 8.81 16.72 2.84
N GLY A 197 9.96 16.24 2.38
CA GLY A 197 11.25 16.94 2.43
C GLY A 197 12.06 16.75 3.72
N GLN A 198 11.55 16.00 4.70
CA GLN A 198 12.28 15.61 5.90
C GLN A 198 12.83 14.19 5.78
N SER A 199 13.98 13.92 6.40
CA SER A 199 14.50 12.56 6.53
C SER A 199 13.64 11.73 7.48
N TYR A 200 13.67 10.39 7.34
CA TYR A 200 13.01 9.48 8.28
C TYR A 200 13.43 9.74 9.73
N SER A 201 14.71 10.06 9.97
CA SER A 201 15.23 10.41 11.29
C SER A 201 14.62 11.69 11.87
N GLN A 202 14.33 12.69 11.03
CA GLN A 202 13.65 13.91 11.45
C GLN A 202 12.20 13.60 11.82
N ALA A 203 11.48 12.87 10.98
CA ALA A 203 10.11 12.43 11.26
C ALA A 203 10.04 11.65 12.59
N LEU A 204 10.93 10.68 12.79
CA LEU A 204 11.00 9.87 14.02
C LEU A 204 11.34 10.71 15.26
N SER A 205 12.19 11.73 15.14
CA SER A 205 12.54 12.63 16.25
C SER A 205 11.36 13.49 16.69
N HIS A 206 10.50 13.90 15.76
CA HIS A 206 9.25 14.61 16.08
C HIS A 206 8.25 13.66 16.74
N PHE A 207 8.18 12.44 16.22
CA PHE A 207 7.26 11.41 16.67
C PHE A 207 7.52 10.93 18.11
N LEU A 208 8.78 10.82 18.54
CA LEU A 208 9.15 10.43 19.91
C LEU A 208 8.93 11.53 20.96
N ARG A 209 8.47 12.72 20.58
CA ARG A 209 8.15 13.82 21.49
C ARG A 209 6.67 13.90 21.84
N TYR A 210 5.85 13.05 21.22
CA TYR A 210 4.42 12.92 21.45
C TYR A 210 4.12 11.91 22.57
#